data_AF-A0A7S2GYG7-F1
#
_entry.id   AF-A0A7S2GYG7-F1
#
_cell.length_a   1.000
_cell.length_b   1.000
_cell.length_c   1.000
_cell.angle_alpha   90.00
_cell.angle_beta   90.00
_cell.angle_gamma   90.00
#
_symmetry.space_group_name_H-M   'P 1'
#
loop_
_entity.id
_entity.type
_entity.pdbx_description
1 polymer ?
#
loop_
_entity_poly.entity_id
_entity_poly.type
_entity_poly.pdbx_seq_one_letter_code
_entity_poly.pdbx_strand_id
1 'polypeptide(L)'
;VDETQENDTTDHRFTLIIPKADNYFPIMRYKCSSELRPVPIRVQTRVRLHGSCCRVALQISSNPANEDDLTDLKITMAVPPEINGGTLTTSPPGGVWDAEKHSVLWYVAELGDGEKFQLQAQFEMEKSVEESFRSEKPSFPVLVRCQCMYS
;
A
#
# COMPACT_ATOMS: atom_id res chain seq x y z
N VAL A 1 -32.33 7.61 40.99
CA VAL A 1 -32.43 6.42 40.12
C VAL A 1 -33.44 6.77 39.06
N ASP A 2 -33.08 6.51 37.80
CA ASP A 2 -33.76 6.76 36.50
C ASP A 2 -33.80 8.23 36.01
N GLU A 3 -32.98 8.62 35.01
CA GLU A 3 -33.09 8.40 33.54
C GLU A 3 -34.35 9.08 32.96
N THR A 4 -34.27 10.04 32.03
CA THR A 4 -33.99 9.80 30.60
C THR A 4 -33.74 11.15 29.90
N GLN A 5 -32.64 11.31 29.16
CA GLN A 5 -32.40 12.45 28.26
C GLN A 5 -32.94 12.08 26.87
N GLU A 6 -33.94 12.82 26.38
CA GLU A 6 -34.56 12.63 25.06
C GLU A 6 -33.54 12.92 23.94
N ASN A 7 -33.28 11.90 23.12
CA ASN A 7 -32.48 11.99 21.90
C ASN A 7 -33.27 12.71 20.80
N ASP A 8 -32.86 13.94 20.49
CA ASP A 8 -33.36 14.75 19.39
C ASP A 8 -32.99 14.11 18.03
N THR A 9 -33.92 13.34 17.49
CA THR A 9 -33.84 12.67 16.18
C THR A 9 -34.33 13.63 15.11
N THR A 10 -33.45 14.55 14.70
CA THR A 10 -33.76 15.49 13.62
C THR A 10 -33.78 14.78 12.26
N ASP A 11 -34.99 14.59 11.71
CA ASP A 11 -35.22 14.08 10.34
C ASP A 11 -34.76 15.14 9.31
N HIS A 12 -33.55 14.98 8.79
CA HIS A 12 -33.02 15.88 7.76
C HIS A 12 -33.53 15.47 6.37
N ARG A 13 -34.51 16.20 5.85
CA ARG A 13 -35.01 16.04 4.47
C ARG A 13 -34.29 16.98 3.51
N PHE A 14 -33.63 16.41 2.49
CA PHE A 14 -32.95 17.16 1.44
C PHE A 14 -33.63 16.92 0.09
N THR A 15 -33.80 17.97 -0.71
CA THR A 15 -34.32 17.89 -2.08
C THR A 15 -33.19 18.18 -3.07
N LEU A 16 -32.93 17.25 -3.98
CA LEU A 16 -31.91 17.38 -5.02
C LEU A 16 -32.59 17.64 -6.37
N ILE A 17 -32.15 18.69 -7.07
CA ILE A 17 -32.63 19.01 -8.42
C ILE A 17 -31.60 18.47 -9.42
N ILE A 18 -31.97 17.38 -10.10
CA ILE A 18 -31.10 16.72 -11.09
C ILE A 18 -31.30 17.39 -12.45
N PRO A 19 -30.26 17.98 -13.07
CA PRO A 19 -30.36 18.51 -14.43
C PRO A 19 -30.61 17.36 -15.43
N LYS A 20 -31.66 17.47 -16.24
CA LYS A 20 -32.06 16.43 -17.22
C LYS A 20 -31.10 16.26 -18.41
N ALA A 21 -30.04 17.05 -18.48
CA ALA A 21 -29.19 17.17 -19.67
C ALA A 21 -28.04 16.15 -19.73
N ASP A 22 -27.63 15.58 -18.59
CA ASP A 22 -26.45 14.71 -18.51
C ASP A 22 -26.81 13.35 -17.90
N ASN A 23 -26.32 12.27 -18.51
CA ASN A 23 -26.50 10.90 -18.00
C ASN A 23 -25.70 10.64 -16.70
N TYR A 24 -24.82 11.55 -16.29
CA TYR A 24 -24.02 11.46 -15.07
C TYR A 24 -23.84 12.85 -14.43
N PHE A 25 -24.31 13.02 -13.19
CA PHE A 25 -24.15 14.25 -12.41
C PHE A 25 -23.65 13.90 -11.01
N PRO A 26 -22.42 14.28 -10.60
CA PRO A 26 -21.92 13.99 -9.27
C PRO A 26 -22.74 14.76 -8.22
N ILE A 27 -23.55 14.03 -7.46
CA ILE A 27 -24.53 14.61 -6.52
C ILE A 27 -23.85 15.30 -5.33
N MET A 28 -22.80 14.67 -4.79
CA MET A 28 -22.13 15.13 -3.58
C MET A 28 -20.67 14.69 -3.58
N ARG A 29 -19.78 15.58 -3.11
CA ARG A 29 -18.39 15.26 -2.81
C ARG A 29 -18.15 15.56 -1.35
N TYR A 30 -18.04 14.51 -0.54
CA TYR A 30 -17.78 14.64 0.88
C TYR A 30 -16.40 14.06 1.23
N LYS A 31 -15.93 14.36 2.43
CA LYS A 31 -14.72 13.78 3.02
C LYS A 31 -15.07 13.39 4.46
N CYS A 32 -15.28 12.10 4.70
CA CYS A 32 -15.44 11.60 6.06
C CYS A 32 -14.08 11.46 6.75
N SER A 33 -14.03 11.81 8.03
CA SER A 33 -12.86 11.63 8.89
C SER A 33 -13.33 11.62 10.34
N SER A 34 -13.27 10.47 11.01
CA SER A 34 -13.55 10.39 12.45
C SER A 34 -12.72 9.29 13.14
N GLU A 35 -11.43 9.19 12.78
CA GLU A 35 -10.44 8.14 13.14
C GLU A 35 -10.10 7.30 11.90
N LEU A 36 -8.86 7.43 11.42
CA LEU A 36 -8.31 6.86 10.18
C LEU A 36 -8.14 5.34 10.26
N ARG A 37 -9.18 4.60 10.63
CA ARG A 37 -9.12 3.15 10.81
C ARG A 37 -10.42 2.44 10.45
N PRO A 38 -10.32 1.21 9.95
CA PRO A 38 -9.08 0.43 9.85
C PRO A 38 -8.27 0.81 8.60
N VAL A 39 -6.96 1.07 8.76
CA VAL A 39 -6.06 1.17 7.60
C VAL A 39 -6.10 -0.21 6.94
N PRO A 40 -6.49 -0.33 5.66
CA PRO A 40 -6.84 -1.61 5.07
C PRO A 40 -5.64 -2.55 4.92
N ILE A 41 -4.44 -1.98 4.84
CA ILE A 41 -3.21 -2.72 4.57
C ILE A 41 -2.06 -2.20 5.43
N ARG A 42 -1.21 -3.11 5.89
CA ARG A 42 0.03 -2.79 6.59
C ARG A 42 1.21 -3.33 5.79
N VAL A 43 2.21 -2.46 5.60
CA VAL A 43 3.45 -2.77 4.90
C VAL A 43 4.61 -2.62 5.85
N GLN A 44 5.46 -3.64 5.94
CA GLN A 44 6.69 -3.61 6.72
C GLN A 44 7.88 -3.92 5.81
N THR A 45 8.87 -3.03 5.82
CA THR A 45 10.09 -3.18 5.01
C THR A 45 11.28 -3.48 5.92
N ARG A 46 12.10 -4.44 5.53
CA ARG A 46 13.35 -4.77 6.22
C ARG A 46 14.48 -4.88 5.21
N VAL A 47 15.51 -4.05 5.40
CA VAL A 47 16.71 -4.02 4.55
C VAL A 47 17.87 -4.71 5.28
N ARG A 48 18.50 -5.65 4.58
CA ARG A 48 19.71 -6.37 5.02
C ARG A 48 20.79 -6.22 3.96
N LEU A 49 21.98 -5.86 4.42
CA LEU A 49 23.18 -5.74 3.62
C LEU A 49 24.10 -6.88 4.01
N HIS A 50 24.64 -7.61 3.03
CA HIS A 50 25.55 -8.71 3.26
C HIS A 50 26.61 -8.78 2.14
N GLY A 51 27.80 -8.24 2.39
CA GLY A 51 28.84 -8.17 1.37
C GLY A 51 28.35 -7.37 0.17
N SER A 52 28.58 -7.87 -1.05
CA SER A 52 28.12 -7.23 -2.30
C SER A 52 26.63 -7.43 -2.62
N CYS A 53 25.79 -7.74 -1.64
CA CYS A 53 24.39 -8.06 -1.83
C CYS A 53 23.47 -7.25 -0.89
N CYS A 54 22.47 -6.58 -1.46
CA CYS A 54 21.39 -5.92 -0.75
C CYS A 54 20.11 -6.74 -0.86
N ARG A 55 19.51 -7.12 0.27
CA ARG A 55 18.25 -7.85 0.34
C ARG A 55 17.19 -7.02 1.03
N VAL A 56 16.07 -6.82 0.36
CA VAL A 56 14.91 -6.10 0.86
C VAL A 56 13.76 -7.09 1.01
N ALA A 57 13.26 -7.24 2.24
CA ALA A 57 12.09 -8.06 2.53
C ALA A 57 10.90 -7.14 2.83
N LEU A 58 9.79 -7.39 2.13
CA LEU A 58 8.50 -6.73 2.32
C LEU A 58 7.55 -7.74 2.94
N GLN A 59 6.93 -7.38 4.05
CA GLN A 59 5.79 -8.12 4.60
C GLN A 59 4.55 -7.26 4.45
N ILE A 60 3.58 -7.79 3.71
CA ILE A 60 2.33 -7.13 3.40
C ILE A 60 1.24 -7.93 4.10
N SER A 61 0.39 -7.25 4.87
CA SER A 61 -0.71 -7.87 5.60
C SER A 61 -1.99 -7.05 5.45
N SER A 62 -3.08 -7.73 5.12
CA SER A 62 -4.43 -7.20 5.17
C SER A 62 -4.84 -6.97 6.61
N ASN A 63 -5.72 -6.01 6.85
CA ASN A 63 -6.29 -5.80 8.17
C ASN A 63 -7.38 -6.85 8.42
N PRO A 64 -7.35 -7.59 9.54
CA PRO A 64 -8.41 -8.56 9.86
C PRO A 64 -9.79 -7.93 10.09
N ALA A 65 -9.86 -6.61 10.25
CA ALA A 65 -11.12 -5.87 10.34
C ALA A 65 -11.61 -5.34 8.99
N ASN A 66 -10.98 -5.74 7.88
CA ASN A 66 -11.54 -5.49 6.55
C ASN A 66 -12.81 -6.33 6.39
N GLU A 67 -13.85 -5.73 5.82
CA GLU A 67 -15.12 -6.40 5.57
C GLU A 67 -15.08 -7.27 4.30
N ASP A 68 -14.12 -7.00 3.41
CA ASP A 68 -13.94 -7.68 2.13
C ASP A 68 -12.44 -7.78 1.78
N ASP A 69 -12.14 -8.60 0.77
CA ASP A 69 -10.80 -8.89 0.28
C ASP A 69 -10.20 -7.69 -0.46
N LEU A 70 -8.87 -7.56 -0.35
CA LEU A 70 -8.15 -6.53 -1.10
C LEU A 70 -7.87 -7.05 -2.50
N THR A 71 -8.26 -6.29 -3.51
CA THR A 71 -8.07 -6.66 -4.92
C THR A 71 -7.16 -5.67 -5.65
N ASP A 72 -6.61 -6.10 -6.80
CA ASP A 72 -5.75 -5.31 -7.67
C ASP A 72 -4.55 -4.67 -6.95
N LEU A 73 -3.84 -5.47 -6.14
CA LEU A 73 -2.69 -4.98 -5.40
C LEU A 73 -1.54 -4.67 -6.36
N LYS A 74 -1.21 -3.39 -6.48
CA LYS A 74 -0.02 -2.90 -7.16
C LYS A 74 0.99 -2.41 -6.14
N ILE A 75 2.09 -3.13 -6.02
CA ILE A 75 3.19 -2.81 -5.11
C ILE A 75 4.32 -2.21 -5.92
N THR A 76 4.80 -1.05 -5.52
CA THR A 76 5.90 -0.34 -6.17
C THR A 76 6.94 -0.01 -5.11
N MET A 77 8.15 -0.52 -5.29
CA MET A 77 9.29 -0.23 -4.41
C MET A 77 10.31 0.58 -5.19
N ALA A 78 10.60 1.80 -4.72
CA ALA A 78 11.68 2.59 -5.27
C ALA A 78 13.04 2.02 -4.84
N VAL A 79 13.99 1.96 -5.77
CA VAL A 79 15.36 1.52 -5.52
C VAL A 79 16.24 2.77 -5.45
N PRO A 80 17.17 2.90 -4.49
CA PRO A 80 18.15 3.99 -4.48
C PRO A 80 19.11 3.93 -5.68
N PRO A 81 19.52 5.07 -6.25
CA PRO A 81 20.36 5.11 -7.45
C PRO A 81 21.73 4.49 -7.27
N GLU A 82 22.22 4.33 -6.03
CA GLU A 82 23.50 3.68 -5.71
C GLU A 82 23.44 2.15 -5.87
N ILE A 83 22.22 1.58 -5.97
CA ILE A 83 22.00 0.13 -6.05
C ILE A 83 21.68 -0.25 -7.49
N ASN A 84 22.34 -1.29 -7.99
CA ASN A 84 22.14 -1.75 -9.36
C ASN A 84 20.82 -2.53 -9.50
N GLY A 85 19.75 -1.82 -9.83
CA GLY A 85 18.43 -2.41 -10.05
C GLY A 85 18.35 -3.45 -11.17
N GLY A 86 19.27 -3.41 -12.15
CA GLY A 86 19.33 -4.38 -13.25
C GLY A 86 19.67 -5.81 -12.82
N THR A 87 20.15 -5.99 -11.59
CA THR A 87 20.50 -7.29 -11.00
C THR A 87 19.38 -7.89 -10.14
N LEU A 88 18.16 -7.34 -10.26
CA LEU A 88 17.00 -7.76 -9.50
C LEU A 88 16.78 -9.27 -9.56
N THR A 89 16.73 -9.89 -8.40
CA THR A 89 16.18 -11.24 -8.20
C THR A 89 15.07 -11.17 -7.15
N THR A 90 13.97 -11.91 -7.36
CA THR A 90 12.84 -11.88 -6.42
C THR A 90 12.43 -13.27 -5.93
N SER A 91 11.89 -13.31 -4.72
CA SER A 91 11.29 -14.50 -4.12
C SER A 91 10.01 -14.10 -3.38
N PRO A 92 8.82 -14.59 -3.78
CA PRO A 92 8.53 -15.39 -4.98
C PRO A 92 8.90 -14.66 -6.29
N PRO A 93 8.96 -15.38 -7.43
CA PRO A 93 9.15 -14.75 -8.74
C PRO A 93 7.95 -13.84 -9.08
N GLY A 94 8.19 -12.79 -9.86
CA GLY A 94 7.13 -11.90 -10.37
C GLY A 94 7.39 -10.41 -10.20
N GLY A 95 8.47 -10.01 -9.53
CA GLY A 95 8.87 -8.60 -9.50
C GLY A 95 9.51 -8.17 -10.81
N VAL A 96 9.06 -7.05 -11.36
CA VAL A 96 9.54 -6.50 -12.63
C VAL A 96 10.30 -5.22 -12.36
N TRP A 97 11.53 -5.13 -12.88
CA TRP A 97 12.34 -3.93 -12.82
C TRP A 97 11.92 -2.91 -13.88
N ASP A 98 11.60 -1.69 -13.45
CA ASP A 98 11.38 -0.53 -14.30
C ASP A 98 12.60 0.39 -14.18
N ALA A 99 13.46 0.35 -15.20
CA ALA A 99 14.70 1.13 -15.25
C ALA A 99 14.45 2.64 -15.39
N GLU A 100 13.36 3.05 -16.05
CA GLU A 100 13.03 4.46 -16.25
C GLU A 100 12.60 5.11 -14.93
N LYS A 101 11.81 4.40 -14.12
CA LYS A 101 11.33 4.88 -12.81
C LYS A 101 12.21 4.46 -11.64
N HIS A 102 13.26 3.69 -11.91
CA HIS A 102 14.15 3.12 -10.91
C HIS A 102 13.38 2.38 -9.79
N SER A 103 12.45 1.52 -10.18
CA SER A 103 11.52 0.87 -9.25
C SER A 103 11.22 -0.59 -9.60
N VAL A 104 10.87 -1.38 -8.59
CA VAL A 104 10.38 -2.75 -8.76
C VAL A 104 8.86 -2.77 -8.58
N LEU A 105 8.18 -3.44 -9.50
CA LEU A 105 6.73 -3.60 -9.48
C LEU A 105 6.33 -5.04 -9.24
N TRP A 106 5.33 -5.25 -8.38
CA TRP A 106 4.62 -6.51 -8.25
C TRP A 106 3.12 -6.27 -8.41
N TYR A 107 2.46 -7.28 -8.97
CA TYR A 107 1.02 -7.37 -9.08
C TYR A 107 0.55 -8.62 -8.35
N VAL A 108 -0.37 -8.44 -7.42
CA VAL A 108 -1.04 -9.52 -6.68
C VAL A 108 -2.53 -9.33 -6.90
N ALA A 109 -3.21 -10.37 -7.37
CA ALA A 109 -4.62 -10.28 -7.75
C ALA A 109 -5.51 -9.97 -6.55
N GLU A 110 -5.27 -10.68 -5.45
CA GLU A 110 -6.14 -10.69 -4.28
C GLU A 110 -5.32 -10.97 -3.02
N LEU A 111 -5.78 -10.42 -1.90
CA LEU A 111 -5.27 -10.70 -0.57
C LEU A 111 -6.46 -10.74 0.40
N GLY A 112 -6.68 -11.93 0.98
CA GLY A 112 -7.81 -12.16 1.86
C GLY A 112 -7.78 -11.33 3.14
N ASP A 113 -8.91 -11.23 3.82
CA ASP A 113 -9.02 -10.60 5.13
C ASP A 113 -8.04 -11.18 6.16
N GLY A 114 -7.26 -10.31 6.81
CA GLY A 114 -6.23 -10.71 7.77
C GLY A 114 -5.05 -11.53 7.21
N GLU A 115 -5.05 -11.87 5.91
CA GLU A 115 -3.98 -12.60 5.27
C GLU A 115 -2.69 -11.78 5.19
N LYS A 116 -1.57 -12.48 5.04
CA LYS A 116 -0.25 -11.88 4.88
C LYS A 116 0.63 -12.70 3.97
N PHE A 117 1.48 -12.01 3.22
CA PHE A 117 2.53 -12.64 2.43
C PHE A 117 3.82 -11.84 2.51
N GLN A 118 4.89 -12.46 2.03
CA GLN A 118 6.21 -11.85 1.99
C GLN A 118 6.73 -11.81 0.56
N LEU A 119 7.29 -10.67 0.19
CA LEU A 119 8.07 -10.50 -1.02
C LEU A 119 9.51 -10.21 -0.63
N GLN A 120 10.43 -10.68 -1.44
CA GLN A 120 11.84 -10.37 -1.27
C GLN A 120 12.42 -9.95 -2.60
N ALA A 121 13.18 -8.87 -2.57
CA ALA A 121 14.00 -8.40 -3.68
C ALA A 121 15.46 -8.43 -3.24
N GLN A 122 16.33 -8.85 -4.15
CA GLN A 122 17.76 -8.89 -3.95
C GLN A 122 18.46 -8.23 -5.13
N PHE A 123 19.48 -7.43 -4.80
CA PHE A 123 20.27 -6.66 -5.73
C PHE A 123 21.75 -6.86 -5.42
N GLU A 124 22.57 -6.81 -6.45
CA GLU A 124 24.01 -6.67 -6.32
C GLU A 124 24.37 -5.21 -6.05
N MET A 125 25.44 -5.01 -5.30
CA MET A 125 25.99 -3.70 -4.99
C MET A 125 27.51 -3.75 -4.96
N GLU A 126 28.13 -2.63 -5.33
CA GLU A 126 29.58 -2.49 -5.25
C GLU A 126 30.05 -2.38 -3.79
N LYS A 127 31.29 -2.80 -3.51
CA LYS A 127 31.86 -2.75 -2.16
C LYS A 127 31.97 -1.33 -1.61
N SER A 128 32.25 -0.35 -2.47
CA SER A 128 32.27 1.09 -2.15
C SER A 128 30.92 1.59 -1.63
N VAL A 129 29.83 1.11 -2.23
CA VAL A 129 28.46 1.42 -1.85
C VAL A 129 28.10 0.72 -0.53
N GLU A 130 28.53 -0.53 -0.34
CA GLU A 130 28.34 -1.25 0.93
C GLU A 130 28.94 -0.48 2.12
N GLU A 131 30.17 0.03 1.98
CA GLU A 131 30.86 0.78 3.03
C GLU A 131 30.12 2.07 3.38
N SER A 132 29.57 2.75 2.37
CA SER A 132 28.76 3.97 2.54
C SER A 132 27.48 3.71 3.34
N PHE A 133 26.90 2.51 3.22
CA PHE A 133 25.67 2.13 3.91
C PHE A 133 25.86 1.44 5.27
N ARG A 134 27.10 1.36 5.78
CA ARG A 134 27.36 0.82 7.13
C ARG A 134 26.89 1.76 8.23
N SER A 135 26.94 3.07 7.99
CA SER A 135 26.47 4.11 8.92
C SER A 135 24.96 4.29 8.85
N GLU A 136 24.40 4.34 7.63
CA GLU A 136 22.98 4.52 7.39
C GLU A 136 22.48 3.56 6.32
N LYS A 137 21.40 2.83 6.59
CA LYS A 137 20.86 1.85 5.64
C LYS A 137 20.14 2.57 4.50
N PRO A 138 20.22 2.04 3.27
CA PRO A 138 19.49 2.57 2.14
C PRO A 138 17.99 2.49 2.41
N SER A 139 17.28 3.55 2.04
CA SER A 139 15.82 3.60 2.12
C SER A 139 15.20 3.06 0.85
N PHE A 140 14.24 2.15 0.98
CA PHE A 140 13.44 1.64 -0.13
C PHE A 140 11.98 2.02 0.11
N PRO A 141 11.55 3.21 -0.32
CA PRO A 141 10.15 3.62 -0.21
C PRO A 141 9.23 2.62 -0.93
N VAL A 142 8.17 2.19 -0.26
CA VAL A 142 7.18 1.26 -0.80
C VAL A 142 5.83 1.93 -0.85
N LEU A 143 5.22 1.90 -2.02
CA LEU A 143 3.85 2.31 -2.26
C LEU A 143 3.03 1.09 -2.62
N VAL A 144 1.91 0.88 -1.92
CA VAL A 144 0.94 -0.14 -2.27
C VAL A 144 -0.37 0.55 -2.61
N ARG A 145 -0.94 0.19 -3.76
CA ARG A 145 -2.29 0.55 -4.17
C ARG A 145 -3.12 -0.73 -4.24
N CYS A 146 -4.36 -0.65 -3.80
CA CYS A 146 -5.31 -1.75 -3.84
C CYS A 146 -6.72 -1.16 -3.87
N GLN A 147 -7.69 -2.00 -4.20
CA GLN A 147 -9.11 -1.71 -4.11
C GLN A 147 -9.70 -2.52 -2.97
N CYS A 148 -10.74 -1.96 -2.35
CA CYS A 148 -11.57 -2.64 -1.37
C CYS A 148 -13.00 -2.24 -1.75
N MET A 149 -13.82 -3.22 -2.14
CA MET A 149 -15.22 -2.99 -2.44
C MET A 149 -15.96 -3.19 -1.12
N TYR A 150 -16.55 -2.13 -0.57
CA TYR A 150 -17.50 -2.31 0.53
C TYR A 150 -18.84 -2.68 -0.12
N SER A 151 -19.31 -3.91 0.11
CA SER A 151 -20.61 -4.40 -0.38
C SER A 151 -21.78 -3.85 0.43
#